data_AF-A0A850M783-F1
#
_entry.id   AF-A0A850M783-F1
#
_cell.length_a   1.000
_cell.length_b   1.000
_cell.length_c   1.000
_cell.angle_alpha   90.00
_cell.angle_beta   90.00
_cell.angle_gamma   90.00
#
_symmetry.space_group_name_H-M   'P 1'
#
loop_
_entity.id
_entity.type
_entity.pdbx_description
1 polymer ?
#
loop_
_entity_poly.entity_id
_entity_poly.type
_entity_poly.pdbx_seq_one_letter_code
_entity_poly.pdbx_strand_id
1 'polypeptide(L)'
;MDQNEEFLKVLQHDLHKVQVPRALPHKIAMPNAKAQEADALAAWLGRNFQRDSFEKTIYRKSLIFPLRNFQNPRTLVSQHRAEVIDLFKEDDAIRLHNAILNSKLINLYCEARYYPYSSLKYHILLTCAFYYNMKHKFKLKELYLCENLPIKSPFQIIFQDQERTWAILPVRRKDGLSRIWPKFYQSWDYRKKISLGGDHRILAGVLSFISSWTAALASIEDFREFLEDT
;
A
#
# COMPACT_ATOMS: atom_id res chain seq x y z
N MET A 1 1.53 26.24 4.52
CA MET A 1 2.27 24.97 4.53
C MET A 1 2.56 24.64 3.09
N ASP A 2 3.82 24.43 2.74
CA ASP A 2 4.22 24.04 1.39
C ASP A 2 3.57 22.68 1.05
N GLN A 3 3.14 22.49 -0.20
CA GLN A 3 2.57 21.23 -0.66
C GLN A 3 3.51 20.07 -0.37
N ASN A 4 4.81 20.26 -0.54
CA ASN A 4 5.83 19.25 -0.24
C ASN A 4 5.79 18.85 1.26
N GLU A 5 5.74 19.83 2.16
CA GLU A 5 5.70 19.61 3.61
C GLU A 5 4.44 18.83 4.05
N GLU A 6 3.28 19.08 3.43
CA GLU A 6 2.07 18.32 3.75
C GLU A 6 2.19 16.85 3.36
N PHE A 7 2.70 16.56 2.16
CA PHE A 7 2.86 15.19 1.68
C PHE A 7 3.95 14.45 2.47
N LEU A 8 5.01 15.15 2.87
CA LEU A 8 6.04 14.59 3.74
C LEU A 8 5.42 14.10 5.06
N LYS A 9 4.61 14.93 5.72
CA LYS A 9 3.90 14.55 6.96
C LYS A 9 2.97 13.36 6.74
N VAL A 10 2.19 13.36 5.65
CA VAL A 10 1.32 12.24 5.28
C VAL A 10 2.10 10.95 5.06
N LEU A 11 3.28 11.00 4.44
CA LEU A 11 4.12 9.81 4.25
C LEU A 11 4.74 9.32 5.56
N GLN A 12 5.03 10.23 6.49
CA GLN A 12 5.66 9.93 7.78
C GLN A 12 4.69 9.45 8.87
N HIS A 13 3.37 9.60 8.68
CA HIS A 13 2.38 9.48 9.77
C HIS A 13 2.42 8.17 10.56
N ASP A 14 2.65 7.07 9.86
CA ASP A 14 2.59 5.73 10.41
C ASP A 14 3.96 5.04 10.46
N LEU A 15 5.02 5.76 10.07
CA LEU A 15 6.39 5.26 10.16
C LEU A 15 6.80 4.98 11.62
N HIS A 16 6.18 5.63 12.61
CA HIS A 16 6.40 5.29 14.03
C HIS A 16 6.10 3.83 14.39
N LYS A 17 5.31 3.11 13.58
CA LYS A 17 5.06 1.67 13.76
C LYS A 17 6.31 0.81 13.52
N VAL A 18 7.34 1.35 12.84
CA VAL A 18 8.65 0.71 12.62
C VAL A 18 9.55 0.81 13.85
N GLN A 19 9.16 1.57 14.89
CA GLN A 19 9.86 1.69 16.18
C GLN A 19 11.29 2.26 16.09
N VAL A 20 11.54 3.22 15.21
CA VAL A 20 12.84 3.91 15.15
C VAL A 20 12.86 5.26 15.84
N PRO A 21 14.05 5.73 16.27
CA PRO A 21 14.22 7.06 16.85
C PRO A 21 13.75 8.15 15.87
N ARG A 22 13.13 9.21 16.40
CA ARG A 22 12.61 10.39 15.66
C ARG A 22 11.31 10.22 14.88
N ALA A 23 10.62 9.09 15.02
CA ALA A 23 9.31 8.96 14.41
C ALA A 23 8.31 9.97 14.99
N LEU A 24 7.58 10.67 14.11
CA LEU A 24 6.55 11.61 14.53
C LEU A 24 5.37 10.86 15.14
N PRO A 25 4.82 11.32 16.28
CA PRO A 25 3.55 10.83 16.78
C PRO A 25 2.46 10.96 15.71
N HIS A 26 1.64 9.92 15.53
CA HIS A 26 0.56 9.89 14.53
C HIS A 26 -0.30 11.16 14.52
N LYS A 27 -0.66 11.70 15.70
CA LYS A 27 -1.46 12.93 15.83
C LYS A 27 -0.80 14.19 15.25
N ILE A 28 0.54 14.22 15.20
CA ILE A 28 1.33 15.37 14.72
C ILE A 28 1.54 15.30 13.21
N ALA A 29 1.60 14.09 12.66
CA ALA A 29 1.90 13.86 11.25
C ALA A 29 0.69 13.98 10.31
N MET A 30 -0.51 14.26 10.84
CA MET A 30 -1.71 14.47 10.04
C MET A 30 -1.97 15.97 9.85
N PRO A 31 -1.58 16.55 8.70
CA PRO A 31 -1.53 18.02 8.54
C PRO A 31 -2.91 18.70 8.60
N ASN A 32 -3.99 17.99 8.27
CA ASN A 32 -5.34 18.55 8.19
C ASN A 32 -6.43 17.46 8.21
N ALA A 33 -7.70 17.89 8.25
CA ALA A 33 -8.85 16.98 8.26
C ALA A 33 -8.94 16.08 7.01
N LYS A 34 -8.51 16.56 5.83
CA LYS A 34 -8.49 15.74 4.61
C LYS A 34 -7.49 14.60 4.69
N ALA A 35 -6.32 14.85 5.29
CA ALA A 35 -5.36 13.78 5.57
C ALA A 35 -5.97 12.73 6.50
N GLN A 36 -6.65 13.17 7.58
CA GLN A 36 -7.31 12.26 8.52
C GLN A 36 -8.41 11.43 7.85
N GLU A 37 -9.19 12.03 6.96
CA GLU A 37 -10.20 11.33 6.16
C GLU A 37 -9.57 10.28 5.23
N ALA A 38 -8.46 10.64 4.56
CA ALA A 38 -7.73 9.74 3.68
C ALA A 38 -7.13 8.53 4.43
N ASP A 39 -6.58 8.76 5.61
CA ASP A 39 -6.05 7.72 6.51
C ASP A 39 -7.17 6.78 6.99
N ALA A 40 -8.27 7.35 7.50
CA ALA A 40 -9.42 6.57 7.92
C ALA A 40 -9.99 5.71 6.78
N LEU A 41 -10.01 6.23 5.56
CA LEU A 41 -10.44 5.50 4.37
C LEU A 41 -9.47 4.36 4.03
N ALA A 42 -8.16 4.62 4.00
CA ALA A 42 -7.14 3.60 3.74
C ALA A 42 -7.18 2.49 4.80
N ALA A 43 -7.31 2.86 6.07
CA ALA A 43 -7.47 1.92 7.18
C ALA A 43 -8.75 1.07 7.04
N TRP A 44 -9.87 1.67 6.64
CA TRP A 44 -11.10 0.90 6.40
C TRP A 44 -10.94 -0.11 5.27
N LEU A 45 -10.33 0.28 4.15
CA LEU A 45 -10.05 -0.61 3.02
C LEU A 45 -9.03 -1.71 3.38
N GLY A 46 -8.11 -1.44 4.31
CA GLY A 46 -7.11 -2.39 4.79
C GLY A 46 -7.64 -3.45 5.77
N ARG A 47 -8.71 -3.16 6.52
CA ARG A 47 -9.21 -4.00 7.64
C ARG A 47 -10.34 -4.97 7.28
N ASN A 48 -10.80 -5.01 6.04
CA ASN A 48 -11.98 -5.81 5.65
C ASN A 48 -11.72 -7.33 5.56
N PHE A 49 -10.57 -7.84 5.99
CA PHE A 49 -10.24 -9.28 5.99
C PHE A 49 -10.90 -10.02 7.16
N GLN A 50 -11.03 -11.35 7.09
CA GLN A 50 -11.66 -12.17 8.13
C GLN A 50 -11.10 -11.86 9.52
N ARG A 51 -12.00 -11.75 10.51
CA ARG A 51 -11.70 -11.49 11.91
C ARG A 51 -11.45 -12.81 12.64
N ASP A 52 -10.37 -13.51 12.28
CA ASP A 52 -9.95 -14.62 13.14
C ASP A 52 -9.26 -14.08 14.39
N SER A 53 -9.17 -14.90 15.44
CA SER A 53 -8.37 -14.56 16.60
C SER A 53 -6.89 -14.57 16.20
N PHE A 54 -6.27 -13.39 16.14
CA PHE A 54 -4.85 -13.27 15.82
C PHE A 54 -4.04 -12.83 17.03
N GLU A 55 -2.83 -13.38 17.14
CA GLU A 55 -1.84 -12.89 18.08
C GLU A 55 -1.36 -11.49 17.65
N LYS A 56 -1.21 -10.58 18.63
CA LYS A 56 -0.69 -9.24 18.37
C LYS A 56 0.76 -9.35 17.90
N THR A 57 0.99 -9.06 16.64
CA THR A 57 2.31 -9.00 16.01
C THR A 57 2.56 -7.59 15.47
N ILE A 58 3.84 -7.23 15.36
CA ILE A 58 4.29 -6.02 14.63
C ILE A 58 4.56 -6.34 13.16
N TYR A 59 4.85 -7.61 12.87
CA TYR A 59 5.18 -8.08 11.53
C TYR A 59 3.98 -8.69 10.85
N ARG A 60 3.85 -8.37 9.57
CA ARG A 60 2.85 -8.91 8.67
C ARG A 60 3.08 -10.42 8.45
N LYS A 61 1.99 -11.18 8.41
CA LYS A 61 1.95 -12.54 7.87
C LYS A 61 1.66 -12.45 6.37
N SER A 62 2.48 -13.10 5.56
CA SER A 62 2.22 -13.19 4.11
C SER A 62 1.17 -14.26 3.81
N LEU A 63 0.46 -14.10 2.70
CA LEU A 63 -0.42 -15.13 2.12
C LEU A 63 0.29 -15.99 1.06
N ILE A 64 1.46 -15.58 0.58
CA ILE A 64 2.25 -16.29 -0.44
C ILE A 64 3.49 -16.97 0.15
N PHE A 65 4.19 -16.28 1.07
CA PHE A 65 5.37 -16.83 1.74
C PHE A 65 5.13 -17.99 2.73
N PRO A 66 3.93 -18.38 3.22
CA PRO A 66 3.85 -19.57 4.06
C PRO A 66 4.29 -20.86 3.33
N LEU A 67 4.51 -20.83 2.01
CA LEU A 67 5.00 -21.96 1.21
C LEU A 67 6.53 -22.04 1.07
N ARG A 68 7.29 -20.99 1.43
CA ARG A 68 8.76 -21.03 1.47
C ARG A 68 9.26 -20.27 2.69
N ASN A 69 9.58 -21.01 3.75
CA ASN A 69 10.33 -20.54 4.90
C ASN A 69 11.71 -20.02 4.45
N PHE A 70 11.82 -18.75 4.07
CA PHE A 70 13.10 -18.08 4.06
C PHE A 70 12.95 -16.71 4.71
N GLN A 71 13.41 -16.68 5.96
CA GLN A 71 13.75 -15.52 6.79
C GLN A 71 12.68 -15.04 7.78
N ASN A 72 13.03 -15.19 9.06
CA ASN A 72 12.36 -14.55 10.19
C ASN A 72 12.27 -13.05 9.92
N PRO A 73 11.09 -12.39 10.04
CA PRO A 73 10.96 -10.95 9.85
C PRO A 73 11.98 -10.13 10.65
N ARG A 74 12.42 -10.62 11.82
CA ARG A 74 13.47 -9.99 12.62
C ARG A 74 14.84 -9.99 11.92
N THR A 75 15.17 -11.06 11.20
CA THR A 75 16.43 -11.17 10.44
C THR A 75 16.44 -10.18 9.28
N LEU A 76 15.34 -10.10 8.53
CA LEU A 76 15.16 -9.13 7.46
C LEU A 76 15.26 -7.69 8.01
N VAL A 77 14.56 -7.38 9.10
CA VAL A 77 14.66 -6.05 9.74
C VAL A 77 16.08 -5.72 10.17
N SER A 78 16.83 -6.70 10.69
CA SER A 78 18.23 -6.50 11.05
C SER A 78 19.12 -6.21 9.84
N GLN A 79 18.88 -6.88 8.71
CA GLN A 79 19.62 -6.66 7.46
C GLN A 79 19.32 -5.28 6.84
N HIS A 80 18.08 -4.82 6.96
CA HIS A 80 17.61 -3.56 6.37
C HIS A 80 17.61 -2.39 7.36
N ARG A 81 18.34 -2.47 8.49
CA ARG A 81 18.35 -1.41 9.52
C ARG A 81 18.85 -0.05 8.98
N ALA A 82 19.81 -0.06 8.05
CA ALA A 82 20.31 1.15 7.39
C ALA A 82 19.22 1.82 6.54
N GLU A 83 18.43 1.02 5.80
CA GLU A 83 17.29 1.49 5.00
C GLU A 83 16.29 2.26 5.86
N VAL A 84 16.03 1.81 7.09
CA VAL A 84 15.15 2.55 8.01
C VAL A 84 15.72 3.91 8.35
N ILE A 85 17.01 4.00 8.64
CA ILE A 85 17.61 5.27 9.04
C ILE A 85 17.53 6.27 7.88
N ASP A 86 17.73 5.81 6.65
CA ASP A 86 17.71 6.67 5.47
C ASP A 86 16.29 7.10 5.11
N LEU A 87 15.30 6.19 5.19
CA LEU A 87 13.88 6.50 4.99
C LEU A 87 13.40 7.61 5.94
N PHE A 88 13.90 7.65 7.17
CA PHE A 88 13.50 8.64 8.18
C PHE A 88 14.30 9.95 8.12
N LYS A 89 15.39 9.99 7.35
CA LYS A 89 16.15 11.22 7.10
C LYS A 89 15.69 11.97 5.87
N GLU A 90 14.93 11.32 4.99
CA GLU A 90 14.45 11.92 3.75
C GLU A 90 13.46 13.06 4.06
N ASP A 91 13.76 14.24 3.52
CA ASP A 91 13.01 15.49 3.69
C ASP A 91 12.25 15.91 2.42
N ASP A 92 12.51 15.25 1.29
CA ASP A 92 11.74 15.42 0.06
C ASP A 92 10.60 14.39 -0.02
N ALA A 93 9.36 14.87 -0.18
CA ALA A 93 8.20 13.98 -0.19
C ALA A 93 8.18 13.04 -1.39
N ILE A 94 8.70 13.45 -2.55
CA ILE A 94 8.72 12.61 -3.76
C ILE A 94 9.75 11.49 -3.59
N ARG A 95 10.94 11.81 -3.08
CA ARG A 95 11.96 10.80 -2.75
C ARG A 95 11.47 9.85 -1.67
N LEU A 96 10.81 10.35 -0.62
CA LEU A 96 10.25 9.50 0.43
C LEU A 96 9.15 8.59 -0.12
N HIS A 97 8.26 9.09 -0.97
CA HIS A 97 7.23 8.28 -1.62
C HIS A 97 7.86 7.16 -2.46
N ASN A 98 8.87 7.48 -3.28
CA ASN A 98 9.60 6.49 -4.07
C ASN A 98 10.35 5.48 -3.18
N ALA A 99 10.92 5.92 -2.06
CA ALA A 99 11.61 5.03 -1.13
C ALA A 99 10.62 4.06 -0.46
N ILE A 100 9.44 4.53 -0.03
CA ILE A 100 8.37 3.67 0.51
C ILE A 100 7.86 2.71 -0.56
N LEU A 101 7.65 3.18 -1.79
CA LEU A 101 7.17 2.37 -2.91
C LEU A 101 8.11 1.19 -3.21
N ASN A 102 9.41 1.38 -3.07
CA ASN A 102 10.43 0.36 -3.31
C ASN A 102 10.88 -0.40 -2.04
N SER A 103 10.40 -0.01 -0.86
CA SER A 103 10.84 -0.62 0.40
C SER A 103 10.22 -2.00 0.59
N LYS A 104 11.09 -3.02 0.69
CA LYS A 104 10.70 -4.36 1.15
C LYS A 104 10.44 -4.36 2.65
N LEU A 105 11.21 -3.57 3.39
CA LEU A 105 11.15 -3.52 4.84
C LEU A 105 9.80 -3.02 5.36
N ILE A 106 9.29 -1.91 4.82
CA ILE A 106 7.99 -1.36 5.26
C ILE A 106 6.84 -2.33 4.92
N ASN A 107 6.99 -3.15 3.86
CA ASN A 107 6.02 -4.19 3.53
C ASN A 107 5.98 -5.33 4.56
N LEU A 108 7.02 -5.50 5.40
CA LEU A 108 7.06 -6.51 6.46
C LEU A 108 6.27 -6.13 7.71
N TYR A 109 5.91 -4.85 7.89
CA TYR A 109 5.16 -4.41 9.06
C TYR A 109 3.65 -4.49 8.80
N CYS A 110 2.89 -4.95 9.80
CA CYS A 110 1.44 -4.91 9.71
C CYS A 110 0.89 -3.50 10.00
N GLU A 111 -0.11 -3.05 9.24
CA GLU A 111 -0.79 -1.76 9.51
C GLU A 111 -1.56 -1.81 10.83
N ALA A 112 -2.37 -2.86 10.98
CA ALA A 112 -3.18 -3.06 12.17
C ALA A 112 -2.80 -4.36 12.89
N ARG A 113 -2.55 -4.24 14.20
CA ARG A 113 -2.16 -5.35 15.09
C ARG A 113 -3.14 -6.53 15.10
N TYR A 114 -4.41 -6.29 14.76
CA TYR A 114 -5.48 -7.30 14.69
C TYR A 114 -5.70 -7.88 13.30
N TYR A 115 -5.04 -7.34 12.28
CA TYR A 115 -5.14 -7.80 10.89
C TYR A 115 -3.72 -8.08 10.39
N PRO A 116 -3.13 -9.22 10.80
CA PRO A 116 -1.71 -9.47 10.59
C PRO A 116 -1.34 -9.61 9.11
N TYR A 117 -2.30 -9.75 8.20
CA TYR A 117 -2.04 -9.78 6.75
C TYR A 117 -2.00 -8.40 6.10
N SER A 118 -2.37 -7.33 6.82
CA SER A 118 -2.29 -5.95 6.33
C SER A 118 -0.83 -5.50 6.19
N SER A 119 -0.55 -4.58 5.27
CA SER A 119 0.79 -4.05 5.02
C SER A 119 0.84 -2.55 5.31
N LEU A 120 1.82 -2.14 6.12
CA LEU A 120 2.08 -0.75 6.45
C LEU A 120 2.44 0.07 5.21
N LYS A 121 3.23 -0.50 4.29
CA LYS A 121 3.64 0.12 3.02
C LYS A 121 2.42 0.56 2.24
N TYR A 122 1.53 -0.40 1.97
CA TYR A 122 0.35 -0.14 1.16
C TYR A 122 -0.68 0.73 1.88
N HIS A 123 -0.73 0.69 3.21
CA HIS A 123 -1.53 1.66 3.96
C HIS A 123 -1.05 3.10 3.72
N ILE A 124 0.24 3.37 3.88
CA ILE A 124 0.82 4.70 3.67
C ILE A 124 0.62 5.17 2.22
N LEU A 125 0.88 4.31 1.23
CA LEU A 125 0.71 4.63 -0.18
C LEU A 125 -0.75 4.92 -0.53
N LEU A 126 -1.71 4.13 -0.01
CA LEU A 126 -3.14 4.38 -0.19
C LEU A 126 -3.57 5.70 0.47
N THR A 127 -3.15 5.96 1.70
CA THR A 127 -3.42 7.23 2.40
C THR A 127 -2.92 8.41 1.57
N CYS A 128 -1.69 8.34 1.04
CA CYS A 128 -1.11 9.38 0.20
C CYS A 128 -1.90 9.59 -1.10
N ALA A 129 -2.24 8.50 -1.80
CA ALA A 129 -3.02 8.58 -3.04
C ALA A 129 -4.43 9.13 -2.83
N PHE A 130 -5.12 8.73 -1.76
CA PHE A 130 -6.43 9.30 -1.42
C PHE A 130 -6.32 10.77 -1.03
N TYR A 131 -5.32 11.13 -0.21
CA TYR A 131 -5.09 12.51 0.17
C TYR A 131 -4.87 13.41 -1.04
N TYR A 132 -4.01 13.00 -1.99
CA TYR A 132 -3.78 13.72 -3.23
C TYR A 132 -5.08 13.96 -4.00
N ASN A 133 -5.86 12.90 -4.23
CA ASN A 133 -7.10 12.98 -4.99
C ASN A 133 -8.17 13.84 -4.29
N MET A 134 -8.29 13.73 -2.96
CA MET A 134 -9.21 14.52 -2.15
C MET A 134 -8.83 16.00 -2.10
N LYS A 135 -7.53 16.32 -2.10
CA LYS A 135 -7.03 17.71 -2.23
C LYS A 135 -7.45 18.33 -3.56
N HIS A 136 -7.52 17.51 -4.62
CA HIS A 136 -8.01 17.88 -5.94
C HIS A 136 -9.53 17.71 -6.12
N LYS A 137 -10.27 17.60 -5.01
CA LYS A 137 -11.75 17.55 -4.95
C LYS A 137 -12.40 16.32 -5.59
N PHE A 138 -11.63 15.26 -5.86
CA PHE A 138 -12.19 13.99 -6.33
C PHE A 138 -12.72 13.15 -5.16
N LYS A 139 -13.92 12.58 -5.33
CA LYS A 139 -14.53 11.66 -4.37
C LYS A 139 -14.15 10.23 -4.69
N LEU A 140 -14.17 9.34 -3.70
CA LEU A 140 -13.87 7.91 -3.87
C LEU A 140 -14.63 7.26 -5.05
N LYS A 141 -15.88 7.63 -5.27
CA LYS A 141 -16.72 7.10 -6.36
C LYS A 141 -16.20 7.43 -7.76
N GLU A 142 -15.33 8.43 -7.88
CA GLU A 142 -14.73 8.91 -9.14
C GLU A 142 -13.33 8.32 -9.35
N LEU A 143 -12.83 7.54 -8.38
CA LEU A 143 -11.49 6.97 -8.41
C LEU A 143 -11.49 5.55 -8.96
N TYR A 144 -10.44 5.26 -9.74
CA TYR A 144 -10.21 3.98 -10.37
C TYR A 144 -8.78 3.54 -10.11
N LEU A 145 -8.60 2.22 -9.99
CA LEU A 145 -7.30 1.58 -10.01
C LEU A 145 -6.87 1.45 -11.48
N CYS A 146 -5.92 2.28 -11.87
CA CYS A 146 -5.40 2.36 -13.23
C CYS A 146 -4.03 1.69 -13.32
N GLU A 147 -3.72 1.14 -14.48
CA GLU A 147 -2.43 0.52 -14.78
C GLU A 147 -1.83 1.20 -16.01
N ASN A 148 -0.55 1.56 -15.93
CA ASN A 148 0.24 2.12 -17.03
C ASN A 148 -0.43 3.31 -17.75
N LEU A 149 -1.26 4.07 -17.02
CA LEU A 149 -1.86 5.30 -17.51
C LEU A 149 -1.03 6.53 -17.10
N PRO A 150 -1.06 7.61 -17.89
CA PRO A 150 -0.43 8.87 -17.52
C PRO A 150 -0.89 9.38 -16.16
N ILE A 151 0.06 9.63 -15.27
CA ILE A 151 -0.16 10.16 -13.92
C ILE A 151 0.13 11.67 -13.89
N LYS A 152 -0.59 12.39 -13.02
CA LYS A 152 -0.33 13.83 -12.80
C LYS A 152 0.70 14.06 -11.70
N SER A 153 0.81 13.12 -10.76
CA SER A 153 1.74 13.21 -9.64
C SER A 153 2.17 11.81 -9.18
N PRO A 154 3.44 11.64 -8.76
CA PRO A 154 3.92 10.40 -8.15
C PRO A 154 3.08 9.93 -6.96
N PHE A 155 2.51 10.86 -6.19
CA PHE A 155 1.69 10.55 -5.01
C PHE A 155 0.42 9.74 -5.32
N GLN A 156 0.03 9.63 -6.59
CA GLN A 156 -1.09 8.77 -7.02
C GLN A 156 -0.69 7.31 -7.22
N ILE A 157 0.61 7.01 -7.36
CA ILE A 157 1.15 5.67 -7.54
C ILE A 157 1.09 4.92 -6.20
N ILE A 158 0.60 3.69 -6.24
CA ILE A 158 0.48 2.82 -5.07
C ILE A 158 1.20 1.48 -5.21
N PHE A 159 1.62 1.11 -6.42
CA PHE A 159 2.35 -0.12 -6.70
C PHE A 159 3.16 0.08 -7.99
N GLN A 160 4.37 -0.46 -8.02
CA GLN A 160 5.22 -0.44 -9.20
C GLN A 160 6.12 -1.68 -9.24
N ASP A 161 6.25 -2.28 -10.42
CA ASP A 161 7.25 -3.30 -10.75
C ASP A 161 7.85 -3.01 -12.13
N GLN A 162 8.61 -3.96 -12.70
CA GLN A 162 9.28 -3.80 -13.99
C GLN A 162 8.32 -3.57 -15.17
N GLU A 163 7.08 -4.04 -15.08
CA GLU A 163 6.12 -4.06 -16.19
C GLU A 163 4.91 -3.15 -15.94
N ARG A 164 4.64 -2.83 -14.67
CA ARG A 164 3.38 -2.25 -14.22
C ARG A 164 3.60 -1.10 -13.26
N THR A 165 2.90 -0.01 -13.51
CA THR A 165 2.70 1.08 -12.55
C THR A 165 1.21 1.20 -12.28
N TRP A 166 0.80 1.00 -11.03
CA TRP A 166 -0.59 1.16 -10.62
C TRP A 166 -0.79 2.44 -9.84
N ALA A 167 -1.84 3.16 -10.20
CA ALA A 167 -2.18 4.44 -9.59
C ALA A 167 -3.68 4.59 -9.34
N ILE A 168 -4.05 5.41 -8.36
CA ILE A 168 -5.44 5.80 -8.09
C ILE A 168 -5.73 7.12 -8.81
N LEU A 169 -6.48 7.04 -9.91
CA LEU A 169 -6.72 8.17 -10.80
C LEU A 169 -8.21 8.53 -10.92
N PRO A 170 -8.54 9.82 -11.10
CA PRO A 170 -9.87 10.28 -11.44
C PRO A 170 -10.04 10.23 -12.97
N VAL A 171 -10.58 9.14 -13.47
CA VAL A 171 -10.78 8.90 -14.90
C VAL A 171 -12.25 8.70 -15.19
N ARG A 172 -12.72 9.21 -16.33
CA ARG A 172 -14.08 8.89 -16.79
C ARG A 172 -14.14 7.41 -17.13
N ARG A 173 -15.23 6.75 -16.76
CA ARG A 173 -15.52 5.34 -17.04
C ARG A 173 -15.37 5.08 -18.54
N LYS A 174 -14.18 4.67 -18.97
CA LYS A 174 -13.91 4.03 -20.24
C LYS A 174 -13.77 2.54 -19.97
N ASP A 175 -14.09 1.72 -20.95
CA ASP A 175 -13.92 0.28 -20.87
C ASP A 175 -12.45 -0.03 -20.54
N GLY A 176 -12.19 -0.86 -19.52
CA GLY A 176 -10.82 -1.15 -19.10
C GLY A 176 -10.47 -0.92 -17.64
N LEU A 177 -11.21 -0.06 -16.92
CA LEU A 177 -10.75 0.48 -15.64
C LEU A 177 -11.57 -0.03 -14.45
N SER A 178 -10.87 -0.48 -13.41
CA SER A 178 -11.50 -0.96 -12.18
C SER A 178 -11.80 0.16 -11.21
N ARG A 179 -13.08 0.35 -10.93
CA ARG A 179 -13.53 1.25 -9.86
C ARG A 179 -12.97 0.79 -8.51
N ILE A 180 -12.60 1.73 -7.64
CA ILE A 180 -12.23 1.43 -6.26
C ILE A 180 -13.48 1.01 -5.47
N TRP A 181 -13.57 -0.26 -5.12
CA TRP A 181 -14.61 -0.80 -4.24
C TRP A 181 -14.08 -1.06 -2.82
N PRO A 182 -14.96 -1.08 -1.81
CA PRO A 182 -14.59 -1.36 -0.42
C PRO A 182 -13.81 -2.67 -0.22
N LYS A 183 -14.15 -3.68 -1.01
CA LYS A 183 -13.49 -4.98 -1.01
C LYS A 183 -12.62 -5.11 -2.25
N PHE A 184 -11.35 -5.48 -2.07
CA PHE A 184 -10.38 -5.57 -3.16
C PHE A 184 -10.87 -6.50 -4.28
N TYR A 185 -11.34 -7.71 -3.95
CA TYR A 185 -11.82 -8.67 -4.95
C TYR A 185 -12.90 -8.11 -5.88
N GLN A 186 -13.73 -7.16 -5.43
CA GLN A 186 -14.74 -6.54 -6.28
C GLN A 186 -14.06 -5.66 -7.34
N SER A 187 -13.04 -4.91 -6.95
CA SER A 187 -12.22 -4.11 -7.87
C SER A 187 -11.42 -5.02 -8.82
N TRP A 188 -10.95 -6.17 -8.31
CA TRP A 188 -10.24 -7.18 -9.09
C TRP A 188 -11.12 -7.90 -10.12
N ASP A 189 -12.37 -8.24 -9.80
CA ASP A 189 -13.23 -8.99 -10.72
C ASP A 189 -13.57 -8.18 -11.99
N TYR A 190 -13.69 -6.86 -11.88
CA TYR A 190 -13.77 -5.97 -13.04
C TYR A 190 -12.49 -5.96 -13.88
N ARG A 191 -11.32 -6.30 -13.30
CA ARG A 191 -10.07 -6.44 -14.05
C ARG A 191 -10.04 -7.70 -14.91
N LYS A 192 -10.63 -8.83 -14.48
CA LYS A 192 -10.57 -10.10 -15.25
C LYS A 192 -11.12 -10.04 -16.68
N LYS A 193 -11.96 -9.03 -17.00
CA LYS A 193 -12.50 -8.81 -18.34
C LYS A 193 -11.52 -8.12 -19.29
N ILE A 194 -10.40 -7.61 -18.78
CA ILE A 194 -9.31 -6.99 -19.52
C ILE A 194 -8.03 -7.72 -19.09
N SER A 195 -7.40 -8.45 -20.01
CA SER A 195 -6.12 -9.12 -19.72
C SER A 195 -5.08 -8.07 -19.30
N LEU A 196 -4.60 -8.13 -18.05
CA LEU A 196 -3.62 -7.19 -17.49
C LEU A 196 -2.28 -7.88 -17.20
N GLY A 197 -1.82 -8.71 -18.15
CA GLY A 197 -0.46 -9.22 -18.16
C GLY A 197 -0.16 -10.25 -17.06
N GLY A 198 0.09 -11.49 -17.50
CA GLY A 198 0.80 -12.49 -16.68
C GLY A 198 0.04 -13.00 -15.46
N ASP A 199 -1.23 -13.40 -15.61
CA ASP A 199 -1.92 -14.11 -14.54
C ASP A 199 -1.57 -15.61 -14.55
N HIS A 200 -0.72 -16.00 -13.61
CA HIS A 200 -0.81 -17.35 -13.07
C HIS A 200 -2.22 -17.51 -12.48
N ARG A 201 -2.99 -18.49 -12.97
CA ARG A 201 -4.37 -18.78 -12.51
C ARG A 201 -4.51 -18.86 -10.99
N ILE A 202 -3.41 -19.22 -10.31
CA ILE A 202 -3.30 -19.31 -8.85
C ILE A 202 -3.40 -17.92 -8.19
N LEU A 203 -2.62 -16.92 -8.62
CA LEU A 203 -2.66 -15.57 -8.04
C LEU A 203 -4.03 -14.92 -8.27
N ALA A 204 -4.57 -15.01 -9.49
CA ALA A 204 -5.90 -14.50 -9.81
C ALA A 204 -7.00 -15.17 -8.96
N GLY A 205 -6.84 -16.46 -8.66
CA GLY A 205 -7.67 -17.20 -7.72
C GLY A 205 -7.59 -16.62 -6.31
N VAL A 206 -6.38 -16.50 -5.75
CA VAL A 206 -6.14 -15.94 -4.41
C VAL A 206 -6.73 -14.52 -4.27
N LEU A 207 -6.43 -13.63 -5.22
CA LEU A 207 -6.92 -12.24 -5.21
C LEU A 207 -8.44 -12.12 -5.28
N SER A 208 -9.13 -13.13 -5.83
CA SER A 208 -10.60 -13.17 -5.88
C SER A 208 -11.25 -13.41 -4.52
N PHE A 209 -10.49 -13.80 -3.49
CA PHE A 209 -11.00 -14.00 -2.13
C PHE A 209 -10.54 -12.94 -1.14
N ILE A 210 -9.55 -12.11 -1.51
CA ILE A 210 -9.02 -11.08 -0.60
C ILE A 210 -9.92 -9.84 -0.64
N SER A 211 -10.45 -9.47 0.51
CA SER A 211 -11.23 -8.24 0.70
C SER A 211 -10.35 -7.03 1.06
N SER A 212 -9.24 -7.24 1.78
CA SER A 212 -8.33 -6.16 2.19
C SER A 212 -7.46 -5.69 1.04
N TRP A 213 -7.47 -4.38 0.77
CA TRP A 213 -6.61 -3.77 -0.25
C TRP A 213 -5.12 -3.93 0.07
N THR A 214 -4.73 -3.64 1.31
CA THR A 214 -3.33 -3.71 1.72
C THR A 214 -2.79 -5.14 1.72
N ALA A 215 -3.64 -6.13 2.06
CA ALA A 215 -3.24 -7.54 2.02
C ALA A 215 -3.09 -8.04 0.58
N ALA A 216 -4.00 -7.62 -0.32
CA ALA A 216 -3.96 -7.99 -1.72
C ALA A 216 -2.73 -7.44 -2.43
N LEU A 217 -2.45 -6.13 -2.27
CA LEU A 217 -1.28 -5.50 -2.87
C LEU A 217 0.03 -6.11 -2.36
N ALA A 218 0.12 -6.38 -1.05
CA ALA A 218 1.27 -7.06 -0.48
C ALA A 218 1.43 -8.49 -1.03
N SER A 219 0.33 -9.20 -1.26
CA SER A 219 0.38 -10.55 -1.83
C SER A 219 0.79 -10.56 -3.29
N ILE A 220 0.50 -9.49 -4.06
CA ILE A 220 0.99 -9.32 -5.43
C ILE A 220 2.51 -9.14 -5.43
N GLU A 221 3.03 -8.27 -4.55
CA GLU A 221 4.47 -8.07 -4.39
C GLU A 221 5.16 -9.37 -3.96
N ASP A 222 4.66 -10.02 -2.90
CA ASP A 222 5.21 -11.29 -2.40
C ASP A 222 5.22 -12.38 -3.49
N PHE A 223 4.18 -12.43 -4.34
CA PHE A 223 4.11 -13.40 -5.44
C PHE A 223 5.10 -13.12 -6.55
N ARG A 224 5.38 -11.86 -6.88
CA ARG A 224 6.42 -11.53 -7.86
C ARG A 224 7.80 -11.91 -7.37
N GLU A 225 8.13 -11.56 -6.13
CA GLU A 225 9.40 -11.95 -5.52
C GLU A 225 9.56 -13.47 -5.51
N PHE A 226 8.50 -14.21 -5.16
CA PHE A 226 8.50 -15.66 -5.20
C PHE A 226 8.81 -16.24 -6.60
N LEU A 227 8.34 -15.59 -7.67
CA LEU A 227 8.61 -16.01 -9.05
C LEU A 227 10.02 -15.66 -9.51
N GLU A 228 10.56 -14.51 -9.10
CA GLU A 228 11.92 -14.07 -9.45
C GLU A 228 13.00 -14.93 -8.75
N ASP A 229 12.68 -15.50 -7.58
CA ASP A 229 13.53 -16.43 -6.83
C ASP A 229 13.40 -17.92 -7.28
N THR A 230 12.70 -18.18 -8.40
CA THR A 230 12.56 -19.52 -9.03
C THR A 230 13.22 -19.58 -10.39
#